data_AF-A0A2S9YYY8-F1
#
_entry.id   AF-A0A2S9YYY8-F1
#
_cell.length_a   1.000
_cell.length_b   1.000
_cell.length_c   1.000
_cell.angle_alpha   90.00
_cell.angle_beta   90.00
_cell.angle_gamma   90.00
#
_symmetry.space_group_name_H-M   'P 1'
#
loop_
_entity.id
_entity.type
_entity.pdbx_description
1 polymer ?
#
loop_
_entity_poly.entity_id
_entity_poly.type
_entity_poly.pdbx_seq_one_letter_code
_entity_poly.pdbx_strand_id
1 'polypeptide(L)'
;MSNHPTHAVLVTFHNGWAVENIPAPATVDEAATRVRRLRSEGTAFAVVTVGDEYFTIVRPTPRGVELFVSDGFAALDDDFGVDALATLGELEDVEDAFDALDWPEDDDEAADESVDDMDIDPYPVGNFEILADMGLAEPTLTVLVDDPDLWAHEQLAAIEEDLGCDLPWT
;
A
#
# COMPACT_ATOMS: atom_id res chain seq x y z
N MET A 1 10.92 -13.34 8.74
CA MET A 1 9.56 -13.78 8.37
C MET A 1 8.67 -13.64 9.60
N SER A 2 8.45 -12.40 10.01
CA SER A 2 7.47 -12.11 11.05
C SER A 2 6.09 -12.35 10.44
N ASN A 3 5.26 -13.16 11.08
CA ASN A 3 3.96 -13.57 10.56
C ASN A 3 2.92 -12.53 10.97
N HIS A 4 3.03 -11.34 10.41
CA HIS A 4 2.09 -10.25 10.60
C HIS A 4 0.77 -10.59 9.89
N PRO A 5 -0.40 -10.34 10.50
CA PRO A 5 -1.67 -10.69 9.88
C PRO A 5 -1.90 -9.82 8.63
N THR A 6 -1.85 -10.45 7.46
CA THR A 6 -2.18 -9.79 6.19
C THR A 6 -3.69 -9.79 5.94
N HIS A 7 -4.24 -8.60 5.71
CA HIS A 7 -5.63 -8.39 5.28
C HIS A 7 -5.65 -7.97 3.80
N ALA A 8 -6.65 -8.42 3.04
CA ALA A 8 -6.82 -7.96 1.67
C ALA A 8 -8.29 -7.85 1.29
N VAL A 9 -8.63 -6.73 0.65
CA VAL A 9 -9.96 -6.50 0.10
C VAL A 9 -9.92 -6.15 -1.38
N LEU A 10 -11.02 -6.44 -2.06
CA LEU A 10 -11.34 -5.90 -3.38
C LEU A 10 -12.40 -4.81 -3.21
N VAL A 11 -12.12 -3.63 -3.73
CA VAL A 11 -13.01 -2.47 -3.66
C VAL A 11 -13.53 -2.12 -5.05
N THR A 12 -14.82 -1.81 -5.16
CA THR A 12 -15.43 -1.32 -6.40
C THR A 12 -16.36 -0.13 -6.16
N PHE A 13 -16.46 0.76 -7.14
CA PHE A 13 -17.35 1.92 -7.12
C PHE A 13 -18.06 2.11 -8.47
N HIS A 14 -19.36 1.80 -8.52
CA HIS A 14 -20.21 2.00 -9.70
C HIS A 14 -21.70 2.19 -9.32
N ASN A 15 -22.04 3.30 -8.65
CA ASN A 15 -23.35 3.60 -8.00
C ASN A 15 -23.43 3.22 -6.51
N GLY A 16 -22.28 3.05 -5.86
CA GLY A 16 -22.15 2.69 -4.46
C GLY A 16 -20.87 1.90 -4.25
N TRP A 17 -20.47 1.81 -2.98
CA TRP A 17 -19.33 1.02 -2.55
C TRP A 17 -19.69 -0.45 -2.45
N ALA A 18 -18.78 -1.31 -2.91
CA ALA A 18 -18.77 -2.71 -2.54
C ALA A 18 -17.35 -3.12 -2.19
N VAL A 19 -17.20 -3.83 -1.07
CA VAL A 19 -15.94 -4.31 -0.52
C VAL A 19 -16.05 -5.82 -0.28
N GLU A 20 -15.11 -6.58 -0.82
CA GLU A 20 -15.04 -8.04 -0.68
C GLU A 20 -13.72 -8.42 -0.02
N ASN A 21 -13.80 -9.08 1.14
CA ASN A 21 -12.65 -9.70 1.79
C ASN A 21 -12.13 -10.88 0.97
N ILE A 22 -10.83 -10.91 0.72
CA ILE A 22 -10.16 -11.98 0.02
C ILE A 22 -8.97 -12.51 0.83
N PRO A 23 -8.52 -13.76 0.59
CA PRO A 23 -7.23 -14.19 1.10
C PRO A 23 -6.13 -13.26 0.61
N ALA A 24 -5.08 -13.04 1.40
CA ALA A 24 -3.93 -12.25 0.95
C ALA A 24 -3.39 -12.77 -0.40
N PRO A 25 -3.19 -11.91 -1.40
CA PRO A 25 -2.46 -12.27 -2.61
C PRO A 25 -0.97 -12.44 -2.29
N ALA A 26 -0.29 -13.35 -2.98
CA ALA A 26 1.16 -13.51 -2.81
C ALA A 26 1.97 -12.47 -3.62
N THR A 27 1.38 -11.89 -4.67
CA THR A 27 2.04 -10.91 -5.54
C THR A 27 1.06 -9.84 -6.03
N VAL A 28 1.59 -8.71 -6.49
CA VAL A 28 0.86 -7.64 -7.16
C VAL A 28 0.13 -8.15 -8.41
N ASP A 29 0.76 -8.99 -9.24
CA ASP A 29 0.08 -9.52 -10.44
C ASP A 29 -1.12 -10.40 -10.06
N GLU A 30 -1.01 -11.15 -8.95
CA GLU A 30 -2.14 -11.90 -8.43
C GLU A 30 -3.27 -10.97 -7.97
N ALA A 31 -2.96 -9.93 -7.19
CA ALA A 31 -3.91 -8.92 -6.75
C ALA A 31 -4.60 -8.24 -7.96
N ALA A 32 -3.82 -7.75 -8.92
CA ALA A 32 -4.30 -7.14 -10.15
C ALA A 32 -5.17 -8.10 -10.98
N THR A 33 -4.80 -9.38 -11.06
CA THR A 33 -5.60 -10.42 -11.72
C THR A 33 -6.94 -10.62 -11.03
N ARG A 34 -7.00 -10.59 -9.70
CA ARG A 34 -8.24 -10.72 -8.94
C ARG A 34 -9.15 -9.51 -9.16
N VAL A 35 -8.62 -8.28 -9.13
CA VAL A 35 -9.39 -7.06 -9.45
C VAL A 35 -9.98 -7.13 -10.87
N ARG A 36 -9.18 -7.53 -11.87
CA ARG A 36 -9.65 -7.69 -13.27
C ARG A 36 -10.81 -8.69 -13.41
N ARG A 37 -10.90 -9.69 -12.53
CA ARG A 37 -11.97 -10.71 -12.54
C ARG A 37 -13.32 -10.21 -12.07
N LEU A 38 -13.36 -9.12 -11.30
CA LEU A 38 -14.62 -8.50 -10.85
C LEU A 38 -15.47 -8.02 -12.02
N ARG A 39 -14.82 -7.69 -13.17
CA ARG A 39 -15.49 -7.13 -14.36
C ARG A 39 -16.39 -5.93 -13.99
N SER A 40 -15.93 -5.12 -13.03
CA SER A 40 -16.64 -3.91 -12.59
C SER A 40 -16.85 -2.97 -13.77
N GLU A 41 -18.04 -2.36 -13.84
CA GLU A 41 -18.38 -1.32 -14.80
C GLU A 41 -17.84 0.06 -14.39
N GLY A 42 -17.37 0.21 -13.14
CA GLY A 42 -16.74 1.42 -12.60
C GLY A 42 -15.34 1.16 -12.03
N THR A 43 -14.90 2.01 -11.12
CA THR A 43 -13.56 1.92 -10.51
C THR A 43 -13.43 0.64 -9.70
N ALA A 44 -12.26 -0.01 -9.77
CA ALA A 44 -11.95 -1.22 -9.03
C ALA A 44 -10.46 -1.30 -8.71
N PHE A 45 -10.12 -1.68 -7.48
CA PHE A 45 -8.76 -1.83 -6.97
C PHE A 45 -8.74 -2.85 -5.83
N ALA A 46 -7.55 -3.30 -5.45
CA ALA A 46 -7.34 -4.05 -4.22
C ALA A 46 -6.66 -3.17 -3.18
N VAL A 47 -6.96 -3.40 -1.92
CA VAL A 47 -6.18 -2.90 -0.78
C VAL A 47 -5.58 -4.11 -0.09
N VAL A 48 -4.28 -4.09 0.16
CA VAL A 48 -3.57 -5.14 0.89
C VAL A 48 -2.86 -4.49 2.07
N THR A 49 -3.17 -4.91 3.28
CA THR A 49 -2.60 -4.40 4.53
C THR A 49 -1.77 -5.50 5.17
N VAL A 50 -0.53 -5.21 5.55
CA VAL A 50 0.37 -6.16 6.22
C VAL A 50 0.68 -5.62 7.60
N GLY A 51 0.33 -6.38 8.63
CA GLY A 51 0.77 -6.11 10.00
C GLY A 51 0.26 -4.85 10.67
N ASP A 52 -0.56 -4.06 9.96
CA ASP A 52 -0.87 -2.67 10.32
C ASP A 52 0.33 -1.71 10.19
N GLU A 53 1.42 -2.20 9.62
CA GLU A 53 2.68 -1.47 9.37
C GLU A 53 2.58 -0.66 8.08
N TYR A 54 2.01 -1.27 7.04
CA TYR A 54 1.76 -0.59 5.77
C TYR A 54 0.55 -1.15 5.03
N PHE A 55 0.10 -0.40 4.03
CA PHE A 55 -0.86 -0.88 3.05
C PHE A 55 -0.41 -0.58 1.62
N THR A 56 -1.01 -1.29 0.68
CA THR A 56 -0.87 -1.03 -0.75
C THR A 56 -2.23 -0.87 -1.42
N ILE A 57 -2.27 -0.05 -2.46
CA ILE A 57 -3.42 0.05 -3.36
C ILE A 57 -2.98 -0.48 -4.73
N VAL A 58 -3.61 -1.57 -5.18
CA VAL A 58 -3.30 -2.22 -6.45
C VAL A 58 -4.41 -1.96 -7.45
N ARG A 59 -4.12 -1.16 -8.48
CA ARG A 59 -5.10 -0.73 -9.48
C ARG A 59 -4.69 -1.14 -10.89
N PRO A 60 -5.27 -2.21 -11.48
CA PRO A 60 -5.01 -2.55 -12.86
C PRO A 60 -5.61 -1.52 -13.81
N THR A 61 -4.83 -1.09 -14.80
CA THR A 61 -5.26 -0.19 -15.88
C THR A 61 -5.02 -0.83 -17.24
N PRO A 62 -5.55 -0.27 -18.35
CA PRO A 62 -5.23 -0.75 -19.69
C PRO A 62 -3.73 -0.67 -20.05
N ARG A 63 -2.96 0.14 -19.32
CA ARG A 63 -1.51 0.35 -19.55
C ARG A 63 -0.61 -0.50 -18.66
N GLY A 64 -1.15 -1.12 -17.61
CA GLY A 64 -0.36 -1.88 -16.66
C GLY A 64 -1.06 -2.03 -15.31
N VAL A 65 -0.29 -1.91 -14.23
CA VAL A 65 -0.79 -1.85 -12.86
C VAL A 65 -0.27 -0.54 -12.28
N GLU A 66 -1.18 0.30 -11.81
CA GLU A 66 -0.84 1.43 -10.95
C GLU A 66 -0.82 0.94 -9.51
N LEU A 67 0.15 1.43 -8.75
CA LEU A 67 0.44 1.01 -7.39
C LEU A 67 0.69 2.23 -6.52
N PHE A 68 0.36 2.07 -5.24
CA PHE A 68 0.76 2.95 -4.17
C PHE A 68 1.12 2.07 -2.96
N VAL A 69 2.17 2.43 -2.24
CA VAL A 69 2.63 1.79 -0.99
C VAL A 69 2.74 2.90 0.05
N SER A 70 2.07 2.73 1.20
CA SER A 70 2.02 3.78 2.24
C SER A 70 3.35 3.98 2.96
N ASP A 71 4.15 2.92 3.06
CA ASP A 71 5.48 2.97 3.64
C ASP A 71 6.39 1.93 2.98
N GLY A 72 7.41 2.41 2.27
CA GLY A 72 8.39 1.61 1.57
C GLY A 72 9.36 0.89 2.51
N PHE A 73 9.69 1.48 3.67
CA PHE A 73 10.61 0.84 4.62
C PHE A 73 9.95 -0.37 5.27
N ALA A 74 8.73 -0.21 5.78
CA ALA A 74 7.93 -1.32 6.31
C ALA A 74 7.66 -2.41 5.24
N ALA A 75 7.48 -2.01 3.98
CA ALA A 75 7.26 -2.95 2.89
C ALA A 75 8.46 -3.85 2.58
N LEU A 76 9.69 -3.52 3.01
CA LEU A 76 10.87 -4.38 2.79
C LEU A 76 10.87 -5.63 3.66
N ASP A 77 10.11 -5.64 4.76
CA ASP A 77 10.06 -6.76 5.71
C ASP A 77 9.12 -7.90 5.28
N ASP A 78 8.34 -7.70 4.21
CA ASP A 78 7.37 -8.67 3.71
C ASP A 78 7.54 -8.98 2.20
N ASP A 79 7.32 -10.24 1.83
CA ASP A 79 7.47 -10.74 0.45
C ASP A 79 6.55 -9.99 -0.54
N PHE A 80 5.33 -9.62 -0.13
CA PHE A 80 4.41 -8.87 -0.99
C PHE A 80 4.84 -7.41 -1.15
N GLY A 81 5.36 -6.79 -0.08
CA GLY A 81 5.89 -5.43 -0.13
C GLY A 81 7.10 -5.31 -1.04
N VAL A 82 8.04 -6.25 -0.96
CA VAL A 82 9.18 -6.35 -1.90
C VAL A 82 8.70 -6.50 -3.35
N ASP A 83 7.70 -7.33 -3.63
CA ASP A 83 7.11 -7.45 -4.98
C ASP A 83 6.45 -6.14 -5.45
N ALA A 84 5.82 -5.40 -4.53
CA ALA A 84 5.20 -4.10 -4.84
C ALA A 84 6.24 -3.03 -5.19
N LEU A 85 7.30 -2.90 -4.39
CA LEU A 85 8.40 -1.95 -4.65
C LEU A 85 9.17 -2.30 -5.93
N ALA A 86 9.44 -3.59 -6.17
CA ALA A 86 10.03 -4.05 -7.42
C ALA A 86 9.13 -3.75 -8.64
N THR A 87 7.80 -3.86 -8.48
CA THR A 87 6.85 -3.52 -9.54
C THR A 87 6.81 -2.02 -9.84
N LEU A 88 7.02 -1.16 -8.83
CA LEU A 88 7.18 0.29 -9.01
C LEU A 88 8.51 0.66 -9.69
N GLY A 89 9.50 -0.24 -9.66
CA GLY A 89 10.86 0.02 -10.15
C GLY A 89 11.73 0.74 -9.12
N GLU A 90 11.31 0.78 -7.86
CA GLU A 90 12.07 1.36 -6.74
C GLU A 90 13.16 0.40 -6.22
N LEU A 91 13.11 -0.88 -6.61
CA LEU A 91 14.15 -1.87 -6.31
C LEU A 91 14.84 -2.30 -7.62
N GLU A 92 16.10 -1.90 -7.82
CA GLU A 92 16.97 -2.53 -8.83
C GLU A 92 17.49 -3.89 -8.32
N ASP A 93 17.80 -4.00 -7.02
CA ASP A 93 18.11 -5.23 -6.30
C ASP A 93 17.66 -5.10 -4.82
N VAL A 94 17.37 -6.22 -4.14
CA VAL A 94 16.86 -6.19 -2.74
C VAL A 94 17.93 -5.69 -1.76
N GLU A 95 19.21 -5.92 -2.08
CA GLU A 95 20.34 -5.38 -1.30
C GLU A 95 20.48 -3.86 -1.44
N ASP A 96 20.01 -3.27 -2.55
CA ASP A 96 20.04 -1.83 -2.82
C ASP A 96 18.81 -1.08 -2.27
N ALA A 97 17.86 -1.80 -1.66
CA ALA A 97 16.60 -1.23 -1.19
C ALA A 97 16.79 -0.12 -0.16
N PHE A 98 17.74 -0.29 0.76
CA PHE A 98 18.06 0.70 1.77
C PHE A 98 18.72 1.94 1.15
N ASP A 99 19.66 1.77 0.23
CA ASP A 99 20.30 2.87 -0.51
C ASP A 99 19.29 3.62 -1.41
N ALA A 100 18.32 2.91 -1.99
CA ALA A 100 17.29 3.48 -2.87
C ALA A 100 16.25 4.31 -2.11
N LEU A 101 15.95 3.94 -0.87
CA LEU A 101 14.97 4.62 -0.02
C LEU A 101 15.60 5.73 0.86
N ASP A 102 16.86 6.13 0.64
CA ASP A 102 17.58 7.14 1.44
C ASP A 102 17.69 6.73 2.92
N TRP A 103 17.93 5.43 3.17
CA TRP A 103 18.17 4.92 4.52
C TRP A 103 19.39 5.61 5.15
N PRO A 104 19.33 6.00 6.43
CA PRO A 104 20.49 6.57 7.11
C PRO A 104 21.61 5.52 7.25
N GLU A 105 22.55 5.49 6.30
CA GLU A 105 23.69 4.56 6.23
C GLU A 105 24.64 4.64 7.44
N ASP A 106 24.56 5.69 8.26
CA ASP A 106 25.55 6.04 9.29
C ASP A 106 25.26 5.48 10.71
N ASP A 107 24.22 4.67 10.91
CA ASP A 107 23.92 4.07 12.22
C ASP A 107 24.11 2.53 12.21
N ASP A 108 25.28 2.07 12.66
CA ASP A 108 25.61 0.64 12.79
C ASP A 108 24.65 -0.12 13.75
N GLU A 109 23.84 0.58 14.58
CA GLU A 109 22.79 -0.01 15.43
C GLU A 109 21.47 -0.27 14.66
N ALA A 110 21.22 0.44 13.54
CA ALA A 110 20.00 0.31 12.73
C ALA A 110 19.88 -1.01 11.97
N ALA A 111 21.00 -1.73 11.76
CA ALA A 111 21.01 -2.96 10.96
C ALA A 111 20.55 -4.23 11.74
N ASP A 112 20.44 -4.17 13.07
CA ASP A 112 20.01 -5.31 13.93
C ASP A 112 18.66 -5.04 14.63
N GLU A 113 18.08 -3.86 14.43
CA GLU A 113 16.74 -3.47 14.91
C GLU A 113 15.73 -3.61 13.75
N SER A 114 14.49 -4.01 14.05
CA SER A 114 13.42 -3.95 13.03
C SER A 114 13.14 -2.50 12.68
N VAL A 115 12.66 -2.22 11.46
CA VAL A 115 12.17 -0.86 11.08
C VAL A 115 11.18 -0.30 12.09
N ASP A 116 10.36 -1.16 12.72
CA ASP A 116 9.46 -0.82 13.83
C ASP A 116 10.14 -0.25 15.10
N ASP A 117 11.40 -0.59 15.35
CA ASP A 117 12.15 -0.14 16.54
C ASP A 117 12.88 1.20 16.28
N MET A 118 12.99 1.61 15.01
CA MET A 118 13.64 2.84 14.60
C MET A 118 12.61 3.96 14.37
N ASP A 119 12.90 5.16 14.91
CA ASP A 119 12.08 6.37 14.75
C ASP A 119 12.27 6.97 13.34
N ILE A 120 11.95 6.18 12.31
CA ILE A 120 12.07 6.53 10.89
C ILE A 120 10.70 6.96 10.38
N ASP A 121 10.65 8.14 9.74
CA ASP A 121 9.44 8.65 9.13
C ASP A 121 8.96 7.69 8.01
N PRO A 122 7.63 7.48 7.86
CA PRO A 122 7.09 6.68 6.77
C PRO A 122 7.62 7.15 5.41
N TYR A 123 7.85 6.21 4.49
CA TYR A 123 8.31 6.53 3.13
C TYR A 123 7.30 6.10 2.06
N PRO A 124 6.25 6.88 1.78
CA PRO A 124 5.23 6.48 0.82
C PRO A 124 5.74 6.58 -0.62
N VAL A 125 5.39 5.60 -1.45
CA VAL A 125 5.88 5.50 -2.84
C VAL A 125 4.80 5.12 -3.85
N GLY A 126 5.04 5.49 -5.11
CA GLY A 126 4.17 5.15 -6.24
C GLY A 126 3.23 6.29 -6.65
N ASN A 127 1.99 5.93 -6.98
CA ASN A 127 1.01 6.86 -7.55
C ASN A 127 0.13 7.50 -6.47
N PHE A 128 0.44 8.73 -6.06
CA PHE A 128 -0.37 9.47 -5.09
C PHE A 128 -1.71 9.97 -5.66
N GLU A 129 -1.91 9.95 -6.98
CA GLU A 129 -3.20 10.25 -7.62
C GLU A 129 -4.08 8.99 -7.79
N ILE A 130 -3.70 7.84 -7.21
CA ILE A 130 -4.36 6.54 -7.47
C ILE A 130 -5.86 6.49 -7.15
N LEU A 131 -6.35 7.39 -6.28
CA LEU A 131 -7.75 7.53 -5.90
C LEU A 131 -8.39 8.86 -6.37
N ALA A 132 -7.68 9.66 -7.18
CA ALA A 132 -8.12 11.00 -7.58
C ALA A 132 -9.43 11.02 -8.38
N ASP A 133 -9.67 10.00 -9.20
CA ASP A 133 -10.92 9.87 -9.96
C ASP A 133 -12.14 9.55 -9.08
N MET A 134 -11.93 9.09 -7.84
CA MET A 134 -12.98 8.88 -6.84
C MET A 134 -13.14 10.08 -5.90
N GLY A 135 -12.30 11.10 -6.03
CA GLY A 135 -12.41 12.36 -5.30
C GLY A 135 -11.38 12.58 -4.19
N LEU A 136 -10.49 11.61 -3.93
CA LEU A 136 -9.37 11.80 -3.00
C LEU A 136 -8.19 12.44 -3.75
N ALA A 137 -7.93 13.71 -3.50
CA ALA A 137 -6.83 14.43 -4.16
C ALA A 137 -5.46 13.95 -3.63
N GLU A 138 -4.45 13.97 -4.49
CA GLU A 138 -3.05 13.64 -4.12
C GLU A 138 -2.59 14.35 -2.83
N PRO A 139 -2.74 15.68 -2.67
CA PRO A 139 -2.29 16.35 -1.45
C PRO A 139 -2.98 15.84 -0.18
N THR A 140 -4.22 15.35 -0.29
CA THR A 140 -4.92 14.75 0.84
C THR A 140 -4.32 13.39 1.18
N LEU A 141 -4.11 12.53 0.17
CA LEU A 141 -3.47 11.23 0.38
C LEU A 141 -2.08 11.41 0.99
N THR A 142 -1.24 12.28 0.42
CA THR A 142 0.11 12.59 0.94
C THR A 142 0.09 12.98 2.41
N VAL A 143 -0.77 13.92 2.81
CA VAL A 143 -0.85 14.36 4.21
C VAL A 143 -1.25 13.22 5.15
N LEU A 144 -2.12 12.31 4.71
CA LEU A 144 -2.54 11.18 5.54
C LEU A 144 -1.43 10.13 5.73
N VAL A 145 -0.66 9.85 4.68
CA VAL A 145 0.37 8.80 4.72
C VAL A 145 1.71 9.28 5.27
N ASP A 146 1.97 10.60 5.20
CA ASP A 146 3.16 11.24 5.78
C ASP A 146 3.00 11.54 7.28
N ASP A 147 1.85 11.23 7.89
CA ASP A 147 1.61 11.49 9.31
C ASP A 147 2.22 10.38 10.19
N PRO A 148 3.32 10.64 10.92
CA PRO A 148 3.99 9.62 11.72
C PRO A 148 3.18 9.20 12.95
N ASP A 149 2.11 9.93 13.30
CA ASP A 149 1.23 9.59 14.41
C ASP A 149 0.13 8.58 13.99
N LEU A 150 -0.03 8.28 12.69
CA LEU A 150 -1.08 7.41 12.17
C LEU A 150 -0.58 6.04 11.72
N TRP A 151 -1.22 4.99 12.22
CA TRP A 151 -0.99 3.60 11.81
C TRP A 151 -1.70 3.31 10.48
N ALA A 152 -1.31 2.24 9.77
CA ALA A 152 -1.85 1.94 8.44
C ALA A 152 -3.38 1.84 8.42
N HIS A 153 -4.01 1.21 9.42
CA HIS A 153 -5.47 1.15 9.53
C HIS A 153 -6.12 2.51 9.80
N GLU A 154 -5.45 3.41 10.52
CA GLU A 154 -5.96 4.76 10.81
C GLU A 154 -5.88 5.64 9.55
N GLN A 155 -4.79 5.52 8.79
CA GLN A 155 -4.65 6.13 7.48
C GLN A 155 -5.76 5.64 6.53
N LEU A 156 -6.01 4.33 6.48
CA LEU A 156 -7.08 3.74 5.66
C LEU A 156 -8.47 4.22 6.11
N ALA A 157 -8.73 4.27 7.41
CA ALA A 157 -10.00 4.77 7.94
C ALA A 157 -10.23 6.25 7.58
N ALA A 158 -9.20 7.08 7.59
CA ALA A 158 -9.29 8.48 7.15
C ALA A 158 -9.55 8.57 5.63
N ILE A 159 -8.90 7.73 4.82
CA ILE A 159 -9.15 7.63 3.37
C ILE A 159 -10.60 7.21 3.10
N GLU A 160 -11.13 6.22 3.82
CA GLU A 160 -12.52 5.79 3.75
C GLU A 160 -13.49 6.93 4.06
N GLU A 161 -13.22 7.70 5.12
CA GLU A 161 -14.02 8.86 5.52
C GLU A 161 -14.04 9.94 4.42
N ASP A 162 -12.87 10.31 3.89
CA ASP A 162 -12.76 11.33 2.83
C ASP A 162 -13.47 10.90 1.53
N LEU A 163 -13.45 9.60 1.22
CA LEU A 163 -14.15 9.02 0.09
C LEU A 163 -15.66 8.81 0.35
N GLY A 164 -16.12 8.94 1.60
CA GLY A 164 -17.48 8.62 2.02
C GLY A 164 -17.81 7.13 1.84
N CYS A 165 -16.85 6.24 2.10
CA CYS A 165 -17.02 4.79 2.09
C CYS A 165 -17.32 4.27 3.50
N ASP A 166 -18.58 3.90 3.77
CA ASP A 166 -18.99 3.34 5.07
C ASP A 166 -18.64 1.84 5.25
N LEU A 167 -17.86 1.26 4.33
CA LEU A 167 -17.48 -0.15 4.35
C LEU A 167 -15.97 -0.26 4.63
N PRO A 168 -15.56 -0.97 5.70
CA PRO A 168 -14.16 -1.03 6.10
C PRO A 168 -13.32 -1.84 5.12
N TRP A 169 -12.10 -1.37 4.88
CA TRP A 169 -11.07 -2.03 4.09
C TRP A 169 -10.11 -2.88 4.95
N THR A 170 -10.27 -2.83 6.29
CA THR A 170 -9.48 -3.55 7.31
C THR A 170 -10.30 -4.49 8.18
#